data_AF-A0A3M1R9T4-F1
#
_entry.id   AF-A0A3M1R9T4-F1
#
_cell.length_a   1.000
_cell.length_b   1.000
_cell.length_c   1.000
_cell.angle_alpha   90.00
_cell.angle_beta   90.00
_cell.angle_gamma   90.00
#
_symmetry.space_group_name_H-M   'P 1'
#
loop_
_entity.id
_entity.type
_entity.pdbx_description
1 polymer ?
#
loop_
_entity_poly.entity_id
_entity_poly.type
_entity_poly.pdbx_seq_one_letter_code
_entity_poly.pdbx_strand_id
1 'polypeptide(L)' 'AGLTGEEARSLGLPPGEYMPQTPEEIIVSYADNLTKGRVRIPFSRALKRFEERLGPGHPAVERFRRQHEKIREWANRW' A
#
# COMPACT_ATOMS: atom_id res chain seq x y z
N ALA A 1 0.36 0.18 1.83
CA ALA A 1 -0.92 -0.55 1.90
C ALA A 1 -1.56 -0.23 3.24
N GLY A 2 -2.89 -0.37 3.38
CA GLY A 2 -3.55 -0.16 4.66
C GLY A 2 -3.24 -1.22 5.72
N LEU A 3 -3.67 -0.95 6.94
CA LEU A 3 -3.62 -1.87 8.07
C LEU A 3 -5.04 -2.27 8.48
N THR A 4 -5.24 -3.55 8.79
CA THR A 4 -6.46 -3.97 9.47
C THR A 4 -6.47 -3.41 10.89
N GLY A 5 -7.65 -3.33 11.51
CA GLY A 5 -7.74 -2.97 12.92
C GLY A 5 -6.93 -3.90 13.84
N GLU A 6 -6.73 -5.17 13.48
CA GLU A 6 -5.89 -6.10 14.24
C GLU A 6 -4.39 -5.81 14.08
N GLU A 7 -3.93 -5.56 12.85
CA GLU A 7 -2.55 -5.14 12.58
C GLU A 7 -2.24 -3.80 13.26
N ALA A 8 -3.20 -2.86 13.26
CA ALA A 8 -3.05 -1.59 13.95
C ALA A 8 -2.94 -1.77 15.48
N ARG A 9 -3.78 -2.63 16.06
CA ARG A 9 -3.71 -2.96 17.50
C ARG A 9 -2.39 -3.64 17.87
N SER A 10 -1.89 -4.58 17.07
CA SER A 10 -0.63 -5.26 17.36
C SER A 10 0.59 -4.33 17.28
N LEU A 11 0.46 -3.21 16.55
CA LEU A 11 1.44 -2.13 16.48
C LEU A 11 1.26 -1.04 17.55
N GLY A 12 0.26 -1.16 18.44
CA GLY A 12 -0.02 -0.17 19.48
C GLY A 12 -0.66 1.12 18.97
N LEU A 13 -1.24 1.11 17.76
CA LEU A 13 -1.96 2.26 17.21
C LEU A 13 -3.34 2.42 17.89
N PRO A 14 -3.90 3.65 17.90
CA PRO A 14 -5.27 3.87 18.37
C PRO A 14 -6.28 2.96 17.65
N PRO A 15 -7.37 2.54 18.31
CA PRO A 15 -8.42 1.77 17.65
C PRO A 15 -8.99 2.53 16.44
N GLY A 16 -9.06 1.86 15.28
CA GLY A 16 -9.57 2.45 14.05
C GLY A 16 -9.46 1.52 12.85
N GLU A 17 -10.13 1.90 11.75
CA GLU A 17 -9.98 1.27 10.45
C GLU A 17 -8.95 2.07 9.64
N TYR A 18 -7.86 1.40 9.27
CA TYR A 18 -6.72 2.01 8.56
C TYR A 18 -6.56 1.46 7.15
N MET A 19 -7.53 0.67 6.69
CA MET A 19 -7.65 0.30 5.29
C MET A 19 -8.18 1.49 4.48
N PRO A 20 -7.50 1.89 3.38
CA PRO A 20 -8.03 2.87 2.44
C PRO A 20 -9.40 2.44 1.90
N GLN A 21 -10.42 3.29 2.04
CA GLN A 21 -11.80 3.01 1.62
C GLN A 21 -12.17 3.79 0.35
N THR A 22 -11.73 5.04 0.27
CA THR A 22 -12.06 5.97 -0.82
C THR A 22 -11.01 5.93 -1.94
N PRO A 23 -11.35 6.35 -3.17
CA PRO A 23 -10.38 6.49 -4.26
C PRO A 23 -9.18 7.37 -3.87
N GLU A 24 -9.42 8.48 -3.19
CA GLU A 24 -8.41 9.43 -2.75
C GLU A 24 -7.44 8.77 -1.76
N GLU A 25 -7.96 8.08 -0.74
CA GLU A 25 -7.12 7.34 0.22
C GLU A 25 -6.30 6.24 -0.45
N ILE A 26 -6.88 5.55 -1.43
CA ILE A 26 -6.18 4.52 -2.20
C ILE A 26 -5.05 5.16 -3.02
N ILE A 27 -5.28 6.30 -3.67
CA ILE A 27 -4.27 7.04 -4.44
C ILE A 27 -3.15 7.54 -3.53
N VAL A 28 -3.48 8.19 -2.40
CA VAL A 28 -2.50 8.75 -1.47
C VAL A 28 -1.62 7.65 -0.87
N SER A 29 -2.24 6.59 -0.33
CA SER A 29 -1.49 5.48 0.25
C SER A 29 -0.65 4.73 -0.79
N TYR A 30 -1.11 4.63 -2.04
CA TYR A 30 -0.32 4.04 -3.12
C TYR A 30 0.91 4.90 -3.47
N ALA A 31 0.72 6.21 -3.61
CA ALA A 31 1.79 7.17 -3.91
C ALA A 31 2.88 7.18 -2.83
N ASP A 32 2.50 7.08 -1.55
CA ASP A 32 3.44 6.95 -0.44
C ASP A 32 4.34 5.70 -0.58
N ASN A 33 3.75 4.53 -0.88
CA ASN A 33 4.54 3.29 -1.06
C ASN A 33 5.47 3.32 -2.28
N LEU A 34 5.15 4.14 -3.30
CA LEU A 34 6.01 4.36 -4.46
C LEU A 34 7.12 5.39 -4.23
N THR A 35 7.19 5.98 -3.04
CA THR A 35 8.12 7.06 -2.75
C THR A 35 9.26 6.57 -1.84
N LYS A 36 10.48 7.00 -2.17
CA LYS A 36 11.66 6.83 -1.32
C LYS A 36 12.28 8.19 -1.07
N GLY A 37 12.04 8.76 0.10
CA GLY A 37 12.44 10.13 0.40
C GLY A 37 11.69 11.11 -0.51
N ARG A 38 12.40 11.79 -1.42
CA ARG A 38 11.81 12.76 -2.35
C ARG A 38 11.66 12.23 -3.79
N VAL A 39 11.99 10.96 -4.03
CA VAL A 39 11.95 10.38 -5.38
C VAL A 39 10.89 9.30 -5.49
N ARG A 40 10.14 9.33 -6.59
CA ARG A 40 9.28 8.22 -7.02
C ARG A 40 10.17 7.09 -7.56
N ILE A 41 9.85 5.86 -7.20
CA ILE A 41 10.48 4.66 -7.75
C ILE A 41 9.48 3.81 -8.55
N PRO A 42 9.94 3.01 -9.52
CA PRO A 42 9.08 2.08 -10.24
C PRO A 42 8.40 1.07 -9.31
N PHE A 43 7.19 0.63 -9.67
CA PHE A 43 6.42 -0.31 -8.85
C PHE A 43 7.18 -1.59 -8.53
N SER A 44 7.89 -2.19 -9.50
CA SER A 44 8.69 -3.39 -9.27
C SER A 44 9.75 -3.21 -8.18
N ARG A 45 10.41 -2.05 -8.15
CA ARG A 45 11.40 -1.71 -7.12
C ARG A 45 10.73 -1.45 -5.76
N ALA A 46 9.57 -0.78 -5.76
CA ALA A 46 8.79 -0.55 -4.55
C ALA A 46 8.32 -1.87 -3.94
N LEU A 47 7.79 -2.78 -4.77
CA LEU A 47 7.29 -4.09 -4.38
C LEU A 47 8.39 -4.95 -3.76
N LYS A 48 9.55 -5.04 -4.43
CA LYS A 48 10.71 -5.78 -3.89
C LYS A 48 11.14 -5.23 -2.52
N ARG A 49 11.25 -3.91 -2.38
CA ARG A 49 11.57 -3.27 -1.08
C ARG A 49 10.49 -3.56 -0.03
N PHE A 50 9.23 -3.62 -0.43
CA PHE A 50 8.10 -3.91 0.46
C PHE A 50 8.16 -5.36 0.97
N GLU A 51 8.45 -6.31 0.09
CA GLU A 51 8.68 -7.72 0.40
C GLU A 51 9.91 -7.93 1.28
N GLU A 52 11.02 -7.24 1.02
CA GLU A 52 12.23 -7.29 1.86
C GLU A 52 11.98 -6.81 3.29
N ARG A 53 11.05 -5.85 3.48
CA ARG A 53 10.73 -5.27 4.80
C ARG A 53 9.74 -6.11 5.61
N LEU A 54 8.77 -6.72 4.95
CA LEU A 54 7.64 -7.38 5.62
C LEU A 54 7.68 -8.91 5.49
N GLY A 55 8.49 -9.42 4.57
CA GLY A 55 8.47 -10.80 4.11
C GLY A 55 7.56 -10.98 2.89
N PRO A 56 7.93 -11.84 1.92
CA PRO A 56 7.18 -12.01 0.66
C PRO A 56 5.77 -12.60 0.87
N GLY A 57 5.55 -13.35 1.95
CA GLY A 57 4.25 -13.92 2.32
C GLY A 57 3.35 -12.99 3.14
N HIS A 58 3.79 -11.76 3.44
CA HIS A 58 3.03 -10.85 4.30
C HIS A 58 1.76 -10.36 3.58
N PRO A 59 0.56 -10.38 4.21
CA PRO A 59 -0.70 -9.98 3.58
C PRO A 59 -0.66 -8.58 2.93
N ALA A 60 0.04 -7.64 3.55
CA ALA A 60 0.24 -6.30 3.01
C ALA A 60 0.92 -6.26 1.62
N VAL A 61 1.78 -7.23 1.29
CA VAL A 61 2.43 -7.34 -0.04
C VAL A 61 1.37 -7.56 -1.11
N GLU A 62 0.47 -8.52 -0.86
CA GLU A 62 -0.63 -8.82 -1.77
C GLU A 62 -1.61 -7.64 -1.88
N ARG A 63 -1.90 -6.96 -0.75
CA ARG A 63 -2.69 -5.71 -0.78
C ARG A 63 -2.03 -4.63 -1.65
N PHE A 64 -0.71 -4.51 -1.63
CA PHE A 64 0.00 -3.54 -2.46
C PHE A 64 -0.05 -3.89 -3.96
N ARG A 65 0.03 -5.18 -4.33
CA ARG A 65 -0.17 -5.63 -5.71
C ARG A 65 -1.57 -5.29 -6.23
N ARG A 66 -2.60 -5.63 -5.47
CA ARG A 66 -4.00 -5.31 -5.81
C ARG A 66 -4.23 -3.80 -5.93
N GLN A 67 -3.60 -3.01 -5.06
CA GLN A 67 -3.67 -1.56 -5.14
C GLN A 67 -3.06 -1.02 -6.44
N HIS A 68 -1.93 -1.59 -6.89
CA HIS A 68 -1.31 -1.23 -8.16
C HIS A 68 -2.23 -1.55 -9.35
N GLU A 69 -2.83 -2.74 -9.38
CA GLU A 69 -3.77 -3.14 -10.43
C GLU A 69 -4.97 -2.20 -10.50
N LYS A 70 -5.58 -1.90 -9.34
CA LYS A 70 -6.72 -0.98 -9.25
C LYS A 70 -6.38 0.43 -9.76
N ILE A 71 -5.20 0.95 -9.41
CA ILE A 71 -4.74 2.27 -9.90
C ILE A 71 -4.49 2.24 -11.42
N ARG A 72 -3.92 1.15 -11.95
CA ARG A 72 -3.74 0.99 -13.41
C ARG A 72 -5.07 0.90 -14.14
N GLU A 73 -6.04 0.20 -13.57
CA GLU A 73 -7.39 0.11 -14.12
C GLU A 73 -8.03 1.50 -14.21
N TRP A 74 -7.95 2.29 -13.13
CA TRP A 74 -8.46 3.67 -13.13
C TRP A 74 -7.74 4.55 -14.15
N ALA A 75 -6.42 4.45 -14.26
CA ALA A 75 -5.64 5.25 -15.20
C ALA A 75 -5.96 4.92 -16.67
N ASN A 76 -6.30 3.67 -16.99
CA ASN A 76 -6.61 3.22 -18.36
C ASN A 76 -8.03 3.56 -18.81
N ARG A 77 -8.90 4.07 -17.92
CA ARG A 77 -10.27 4.47 -18.25
C ARG A 77 -10.36 5.89 -18.84
N TRP A 78 -9.24 6.59 -18.95
CA TRP A 78 -9.13 7.96 -19.45
C TRP A 78 -8.28 8.04 -20.70
#